data_AF-A0A669EC78-F1
#
_entry.id   AF-A0A669EC78-F1
#
_cell.length_a   1.000
_cell.length_b   1.000
_cell.length_c   1.000
_cell.angle_alpha   90.00
_cell.angle_beta   90.00
_cell.angle_gamma   90.00
#
_symmetry.space_group_name_H-M   'P 1'
#
loop_
_entity.id
_entity.type
_entity.pdbx_description
1 polymer ?
#
loop_
_entity_poly.entity_id
_entity_poly.type
_entity_poly.pdbx_seq_one_letter_code
_entity_poly.pdbx_strand_id
1 'polypeptide(L)'
;QYLTGCFLSPQVKDGRSSSVEYGASPLRQFSQSSLLLHRNSYMLGTFCTEHNVQQCLSHINQEISSLGLPPVWTESGNSSELNIVAVLNCMYDLIQLHRRGLRTLESMEVEQLKSSSNIDHLQLTITRLKEQLELSKRENTGLLERERQLQLKAKSLQSCLKNEKEEVQKLQNIIASRASQYNHEMKRKEREFNKLKERLNQLLVDKKEKKQAIDVLNNIGRADGKRSLWKTEKTEAKHEGEMYKTLLSDYDARQRELVLENAELRKVLQQMKKDMVSILSSRKPAVKSDKPEHSGVQVEEVFDSSKESVELYCVHAREKLTNSIRLQWRRLKSHVERLDSQASLVQMVESKDTDAVPQETQEEEMDRLKLEIQQCKDFIQTQQQLLQQQLSSPCDEETASLLSNCYMLQEKERLGEEWKTLEEQRKIFERERKNFTEAAIRLSHEVIKNKY
;
A
#
# COMPACT_ATOMS: atom_id res chain seq x y z
N GLN A 1 45.65 -1.63 17.37
CA GLN A 1 45.22 -2.81 16.59
C GLN A 1 43.98 -2.38 15.82
N TYR A 2 44.15 -2.24 14.51
CA TYR A 2 43.15 -1.75 13.57
C TYR A 2 42.14 -2.86 13.25
N LEU A 3 40.84 -2.57 13.33
CA LEU A 3 39.81 -3.31 12.60
C LEU A 3 38.79 -2.30 12.06
N THR A 4 39.17 -1.69 10.95
CA THR A 4 38.32 -0.87 10.09
C THR A 4 37.42 -1.83 9.31
N GLY A 5 36.15 -1.94 9.69
CA GLY A 5 35.14 -2.71 8.95
C GLY A 5 34.67 -1.93 7.73
N CYS A 6 35.20 -2.26 6.56
CA CYS A 6 34.75 -1.74 5.27
C CYS A 6 33.28 -2.15 5.01
N PHE A 7 32.39 -1.16 4.94
CA PHE A 7 31.09 -1.30 4.30
C PHE A 7 31.30 -1.45 2.79
N LEU A 8 31.23 -2.69 2.31
CA LEU A 8 31.10 -2.97 0.88
C LEU A 8 29.68 -2.61 0.43
N SER A 9 29.55 -1.46 -0.22
CA SER A 9 28.41 -1.16 -1.08
C SER A 9 28.44 -2.12 -2.27
N PRO A 10 27.35 -2.82 -2.63
CA PRO A 10 27.25 -3.40 -3.96
C PRO A 10 27.04 -2.25 -4.93
N GLN A 11 28.10 -1.83 -5.63
CA GLN A 11 27.93 -1.17 -6.91
C GLN A 11 27.17 -2.14 -7.81
N VAL A 12 25.87 -1.90 -7.99
CA VAL A 12 25.16 -2.38 -9.16
C VAL A 12 25.83 -1.68 -10.33
N LYS A 13 26.77 -2.37 -10.97
CA LYS A 13 27.25 -1.99 -12.30
C LYS A 13 26.02 -1.99 -13.19
N ASP A 14 25.61 -0.79 -13.62
CA ASP A 14 24.82 -0.60 -14.82
C ASP A 14 25.59 -1.29 -15.95
N GLY A 15 25.23 -2.55 -16.21
CA GLY A 15 25.57 -3.21 -17.44
C GLY A 15 24.91 -2.39 -18.52
N ARG A 16 25.70 -1.58 -19.23
CA ARG A 16 25.37 -1.04 -20.55
C ARG A 16 24.71 -2.18 -21.32
N SER A 17 23.40 -2.11 -21.43
CA SER A 17 22.64 -2.95 -22.34
C SER A 17 23.10 -2.49 -23.70
N SER A 18 23.95 -3.29 -24.34
CA SER A 18 24.16 -3.14 -25.77
C SER A 18 22.78 -3.29 -26.39
N SER A 19 22.23 -2.20 -26.92
CA SER A 19 21.17 -2.23 -27.90
C SER A 19 21.71 -2.99 -29.10
N VAL A 20 21.64 -4.31 -29.03
CA VAL A 20 21.66 -5.14 -30.23
C VAL A 20 20.29 -4.91 -30.83
N GLU A 21 20.22 -3.87 -31.66
CA GLU A 21 19.26 -3.84 -32.75
C GLU A 21 19.41 -5.18 -33.48
N TYR A 22 18.58 -6.14 -33.13
CA TYR A 22 18.14 -7.12 -34.10
C TYR A 22 17.32 -6.32 -35.10
N GLY A 23 18.03 -5.68 -36.03
CA GLY A 23 17.43 -5.25 -37.28
C GLY A 23 16.72 -6.47 -37.81
N ALA A 24 15.39 -6.40 -37.81
CA ALA A 24 14.58 -7.34 -38.55
C ALA A 24 15.10 -7.26 -39.99
N SER A 25 15.91 -8.25 -40.38
CA SER A 25 16.21 -8.47 -41.77
C SER A 25 14.89 -8.39 -42.51
N PRO A 26 14.76 -7.52 -43.53
CA PRO A 26 13.50 -7.39 -44.23
C PRO A 26 13.13 -8.80 -44.65
N LEU A 27 11.93 -9.25 -44.26
CA LEU A 27 11.33 -10.41 -44.88
C LEU A 27 11.51 -10.17 -46.37
N ARG A 28 12.47 -10.87 -46.99
CA ARG A 28 12.39 -11.09 -48.42
C ARG A 28 11.05 -11.78 -48.53
N GLN A 29 10.08 -11.02 -49.02
CA GLN A 29 8.98 -11.55 -49.78
C GLN A 29 9.65 -12.44 -50.82
N PHE A 30 9.92 -13.69 -50.44
CA PHE A 30 9.91 -14.76 -51.40
C PHE A 30 8.47 -14.72 -51.88
N SER A 31 8.30 -13.98 -52.98
CA SER A 31 7.13 -14.06 -53.82
C SER A 31 6.79 -15.53 -53.84
N GLN A 32 5.68 -15.89 -53.19
CA GLN A 32 4.98 -17.11 -53.46
C GLN A 32 4.54 -16.98 -54.91
N SER A 33 5.46 -17.23 -55.84
CA SER A 33 5.12 -17.94 -57.06
C SER A 33 4.82 -19.35 -56.62
N SER A 34 3.69 -19.50 -55.93
CA SER A 34 2.88 -20.69 -56.05
C SER A 34 2.59 -20.83 -57.54
N LEU A 35 3.53 -21.48 -58.24
CA LEU A 35 3.20 -22.27 -59.40
C LEU A 35 2.32 -23.40 -58.86
N LEU A 36 1.08 -23.01 -58.56
CA LEU A 36 -0.07 -23.87 -58.74
C LEU A 36 0.15 -24.45 -60.13
N LEU A 37 0.63 -25.70 -60.18
CA LEU A 37 0.30 -26.62 -61.25
C LEU A 37 -1.21 -26.86 -61.14
N HIS A 38 -1.97 -25.79 -61.37
CA HIS A 38 -3.38 -25.85 -61.63
C HIS A 38 -3.45 -26.58 -62.95
N ARG A 39 -3.92 -27.80 -62.81
CA ARG A 39 -4.32 -28.76 -63.82
C ARG A 39 -5.34 -28.11 -64.78
N ASN A 40 -4.89 -27.18 -65.62
CA ASN A 40 -5.66 -26.66 -66.74
C ASN A 40 -5.32 -27.51 -67.96
N SER A 41 -5.99 -28.66 -68.02
CA SER A 41 -5.93 -29.64 -69.11
C SER A 41 -6.79 -29.24 -70.32
N TYR A 42 -6.88 -27.96 -70.64
CA TYR A 42 -7.66 -27.53 -71.80
C TYR A 42 -7.08 -26.23 -72.36
N MET A 43 -6.78 -26.24 -73.65
CA MET A 43 -6.34 -25.12 -74.51
C MET A 43 -4.83 -24.88 -74.68
N LEU A 44 -4.02 -25.92 -74.85
CA LEU A 44 -2.76 -25.78 -75.60
C LEU A 44 -3.05 -26.04 -77.07
N GLY A 45 -2.97 -25.00 -77.91
CA GLY A 45 -2.95 -25.17 -79.35
C GLY A 45 -1.85 -26.14 -79.77
N THR A 46 -1.99 -26.75 -80.95
CA THR A 46 -1.05 -27.75 -81.46
C THR A 46 0.36 -27.17 -81.52
N PHE A 47 1.25 -27.61 -80.62
CA PHE A 47 2.63 -27.10 -80.50
C PHE A 47 3.42 -27.28 -81.80
N CYS A 48 3.23 -28.42 -82.46
CA CYS A 48 3.86 -28.75 -83.74
C CYS A 48 2.78 -28.91 -84.83
N THR A 49 3.03 -28.31 -85.98
CA THR A 49 2.25 -28.33 -87.21
C THR A 49 3.20 -28.57 -88.38
N GLU A 50 2.70 -29.00 -89.54
CA GLU A 50 3.57 -29.31 -90.70
C GLU A 50 4.47 -28.14 -91.13
N HIS A 51 4.09 -26.91 -90.81
CA HIS A 51 4.78 -25.70 -91.27
C HIS A 51 5.86 -25.22 -90.30
N ASN A 52 5.88 -25.71 -89.05
CA ASN A 52 6.83 -25.29 -88.02
C ASN A 52 7.69 -26.43 -87.44
N VAL A 53 7.64 -27.63 -88.03
CA VAL A 53 8.35 -28.84 -87.55
C VAL A 53 9.84 -28.60 -87.30
N GLN A 54 10.56 -27.95 -88.22
CA GLN A 54 12.00 -27.69 -88.09
C GLN A 54 12.31 -26.75 -86.92
N GLN A 55 11.47 -25.72 -86.73
CA GLN A 55 11.58 -24.79 -85.60
C GLN A 55 11.27 -25.51 -84.28
N CYS A 56 10.22 -26.34 -84.24
CA CYS A 56 9.86 -27.15 -83.08
C CYS A 56 10.97 -28.15 -82.70
N LEU A 57 11.62 -28.79 -83.68
CA LEU A 57 12.74 -29.70 -83.45
C LEU A 57 13.94 -28.98 -82.82
N SER A 58 14.30 -27.81 -83.37
CA SER A 58 15.39 -26.99 -82.80
C SER A 58 15.09 -26.55 -81.36
N HIS A 59 13.86 -26.10 -81.09
CA HIS A 59 13.39 -25.72 -79.77
C HIS A 59 13.41 -26.89 -78.78
N ILE A 60 12.92 -28.07 -79.17
CA ILE A 60 12.94 -29.27 -78.33
C ILE A 60 14.38 -29.67 -77.99
N ASN A 61 15.29 -29.67 -78.97
CA ASN A 61 16.70 -29.97 -78.72
C ASN A 61 17.35 -28.96 -77.76
N GLN A 62 17.03 -27.67 -77.88
CA GLN A 62 17.52 -26.63 -76.98
C GLN A 62 17.01 -26.83 -75.55
N GLU A 63 15.71 -27.09 -75.37
CA GLU A 63 15.09 -27.34 -74.07
C GLU A 63 15.66 -28.61 -73.41
N ILE A 64 15.76 -29.71 -74.17
CA ILE A 64 16.37 -30.97 -73.71
C ILE A 64 17.83 -30.75 -73.29
N SER A 65 18.59 -29.99 -74.09
CA SER A 65 19.98 -29.65 -73.76
C SER A 65 20.07 -28.77 -72.51
N SER A 66 19.11 -27.85 -72.30
CA SER A 66 19.04 -27.01 -71.09
C SER A 66 18.74 -27.83 -69.82
N LEU A 67 18.01 -28.94 -69.98
CA LEU A 67 17.77 -29.92 -68.92
C LEU A 67 18.95 -30.89 -68.72
N GLY A 68 20.03 -30.74 -69.50
CA GLY A 68 21.23 -31.57 -69.44
C GLY A 68 21.11 -32.92 -70.14
N LEU A 69 20.11 -33.10 -71.00
CA LEU A 69 19.86 -34.34 -71.75
C LEU A 69 20.44 -34.25 -73.19
N PRO A 70 20.83 -35.37 -73.81
CA PRO A 70 21.38 -35.38 -75.16
C PRO A 70 20.32 -35.04 -76.21
N PRO A 71 20.69 -34.36 -77.32
CA PRO A 71 19.76 -34.02 -78.39
C PRO A 71 19.19 -35.28 -79.04
N VAL A 72 17.90 -35.22 -79.36
CA VAL A 72 17.12 -36.35 -79.88
C VAL A 72 17.22 -36.48 -81.40
N TRP A 73 17.63 -35.39 -82.04
CA TRP A 73 17.84 -35.28 -83.47
C TRP A 73 19.17 -34.58 -83.76
N THR A 74 19.91 -35.04 -84.76
CA THR A 74 21.17 -34.44 -85.19
C THR A 74 21.18 -34.38 -86.72
N GLU A 75 21.47 -33.22 -87.30
CA GLU A 75 21.52 -33.03 -88.75
C GLU A 75 22.85 -33.58 -89.29
N SER A 76 22.86 -34.87 -89.67
CA SER A 76 23.99 -35.49 -90.38
C SER A 76 23.67 -35.50 -91.87
N GLY A 77 24.61 -34.99 -92.68
CA GLY A 77 24.43 -34.67 -94.09
C GLY A 77 23.65 -35.71 -94.91
N ASN A 78 22.62 -35.21 -95.60
CA ASN A 78 21.77 -35.83 -96.63
C ASN A 78 20.66 -36.79 -96.20
N SER A 79 20.49 -37.11 -94.90
CA SER A 79 19.26 -37.78 -94.42
C SER A 79 18.93 -37.39 -92.98
N SER A 80 17.84 -36.63 -92.81
CA SER A 80 17.31 -36.20 -91.52
C SER A 80 16.54 -37.35 -90.84
N GLU A 81 17.26 -38.34 -90.30
CA GLU A 81 16.61 -39.45 -89.58
C GLU A 81 16.51 -39.19 -88.08
N LEU A 82 15.28 -39.30 -87.57
CA LEU A 82 14.99 -39.26 -86.14
C LEU A 82 15.48 -40.56 -85.49
N ASN A 83 16.38 -40.46 -84.52
CA ASN A 83 16.82 -41.64 -83.78
C ASN A 83 15.76 -42.02 -82.74
N ILE A 84 14.89 -42.97 -83.09
CA ILE A 84 13.78 -43.44 -82.24
C ILE A 84 14.29 -43.89 -80.86
N VAL A 85 15.47 -44.51 -80.78
CA VAL A 85 16.06 -44.94 -79.50
C VAL A 85 16.46 -43.74 -78.64
N ALA A 86 17.06 -42.71 -79.25
CA ALA A 86 17.39 -41.46 -78.56
C ALA A 86 16.12 -40.73 -78.08
N VAL A 87 15.05 -40.72 -78.89
CA VAL A 87 13.73 -40.18 -78.51
C VAL A 87 13.17 -40.90 -77.29
N LEU A 88 13.10 -42.24 -77.33
CA LEU A 88 12.52 -43.04 -76.26
C LEU A 88 13.31 -42.92 -74.96
N ASN A 89 14.64 -42.95 -75.03
CA ASN A 89 15.50 -42.74 -73.86
C ASN A 89 15.34 -41.34 -73.31
N CYS A 90 15.32 -40.31 -74.16
CA CYS A 90 15.09 -38.94 -73.72
C CYS A 90 13.70 -38.77 -73.07
N MET A 91 12.65 -39.38 -73.64
CA MET A 91 11.32 -39.38 -73.03
C MET A 91 11.31 -40.07 -71.67
N TYR A 92 12.00 -41.21 -71.55
CA TYR A 92 12.15 -41.91 -70.28
C TYR A 92 12.89 -41.04 -69.24
N ASP A 93 14.00 -40.42 -69.64
CA ASP A 93 14.78 -39.52 -68.77
C ASP A 93 13.97 -38.29 -68.34
N LEU A 94 13.17 -37.70 -69.24
CA LEU A 94 12.24 -36.61 -68.91
C LEU A 94 11.19 -37.05 -67.89
N ILE A 95 10.62 -38.26 -68.03
CA ILE A 95 9.68 -38.82 -67.07
C ILE A 95 10.36 -39.05 -65.71
N GLN A 96 11.59 -39.56 -65.69
CA GLN A 96 12.33 -39.77 -64.45
C GLN A 96 12.72 -38.45 -63.78
N LEU A 97 13.15 -37.45 -64.56
CA LEU A 97 13.44 -36.10 -64.10
C LEU A 97 12.20 -35.47 -63.49
N HIS A 98 11.05 -35.57 -64.16
CA HIS A 98 9.77 -35.08 -63.65
C HIS A 98 9.37 -35.77 -62.34
N ARG A 99 9.44 -37.10 -62.26
CA ARG A 99 9.15 -37.87 -61.03
C ARG A 99 10.11 -37.54 -59.89
N ARG A 100 11.39 -37.29 -60.18
CA ARG A 100 12.36 -36.84 -59.17
C ARG A 100 12.04 -35.43 -58.71
N GLY A 101 11.70 -34.53 -59.64
CA GLY A 101 11.28 -33.16 -59.35
C GLY A 101 10.06 -33.11 -58.43
N LEU A 102 9.02 -33.91 -58.72
CA LEU A 102 7.83 -34.03 -57.87
C LEU A 102 8.17 -34.51 -56.46
N ARG A 103 9.00 -35.55 -56.31
CA ARG A 103 9.43 -36.03 -54.98
C ARG A 103 10.24 -34.98 -54.22
N THR A 104 11.09 -34.22 -54.90
CA THR A 104 11.84 -33.12 -54.28
C THR A 104 10.90 -32.00 -53.86
N LEU A 105 9.91 -31.64 -54.68
CA LEU A 105 8.90 -30.64 -54.36
C LEU A 105 8.10 -31.06 -53.11
N GLU A 106 7.57 -32.28 -53.07
CA GLU A 106 6.83 -32.82 -51.92
C GLU A 106 7.69 -32.79 -50.64
N SER A 107 8.97 -33.19 -50.73
CA SER A 107 9.90 -33.13 -49.60
C SER A 107 10.13 -31.70 -49.10
N MET A 108 10.26 -30.74 -50.02
CA MET A 108 10.40 -29.32 -49.67
C MET A 108 9.13 -28.75 -49.04
N GLU A 109 7.94 -29.14 -49.50
CA GLU A 109 6.67 -28.73 -48.92
C GLU A 109 6.52 -29.26 -47.48
N VAL A 110 6.90 -30.51 -47.23
CA VAL A 110 6.88 -31.09 -45.87
C VAL A 110 7.85 -30.36 -44.93
N GLU A 111 9.08 -30.11 -45.37
CA GLU A 111 10.05 -29.36 -44.55
C GLU A 111 9.63 -27.90 -44.35
N GLN A 112 8.95 -27.29 -45.34
CA GLN A 112 8.38 -25.95 -45.19
C GLN A 112 7.28 -25.93 -44.12
N LEU A 113 6.35 -26.90 -44.12
CA LEU A 113 5.31 -27.01 -43.09
C LEU A 113 5.91 -27.23 -41.70
N LYS A 114 6.93 -28.10 -41.60
CA LYS A 114 7.63 -28.37 -40.35
C LYS A 114 8.37 -27.14 -39.82
N SER A 115 9.06 -26.41 -40.69
CA SER A 115 9.73 -25.14 -40.36
C SER A 115 8.72 -24.08 -39.92
N SER A 116 7.59 -23.94 -40.61
CA SER A 116 6.50 -23.03 -40.23
C SER A 116 5.98 -23.33 -38.82
N SER A 117 5.68 -24.60 -38.53
CA SER A 117 5.23 -25.03 -37.19
C SER A 117 6.27 -24.73 -36.10
N ASN A 118 7.56 -24.94 -36.39
CA ASN A 118 8.63 -24.59 -35.45
C ASN A 118 8.70 -23.08 -35.20
N ILE A 119 8.53 -22.26 -36.23
CA ILE A 119 8.49 -20.79 -36.10
C ILE A 119 7.31 -20.38 -35.22
N ASP A 120 6.11 -20.93 -35.45
CA ASP A 120 4.92 -20.64 -34.65
C ASP A 120 5.12 -21.03 -33.18
N HIS A 121 5.72 -22.19 -32.92
CA HIS A 121 6.06 -22.64 -31.57
C HIS A 121 7.08 -21.71 -30.89
N LEU A 122 8.13 -21.29 -31.61
CA LEU A 122 9.11 -20.33 -31.09
C LEU A 122 8.47 -18.96 -30.82
N GLN A 123 7.56 -18.50 -31.68
CA GLN A 123 6.83 -17.25 -31.44
C GLN A 123 5.98 -17.33 -30.17
N LEU A 124 5.24 -18.42 -29.97
CA LEU A 124 4.43 -18.65 -28.76
C LEU A 124 5.28 -18.71 -27.48
N THR A 125 6.44 -19.36 -27.53
CA THR A 125 7.34 -19.41 -26.37
C THR A 125 7.96 -18.05 -26.08
N ILE A 126 8.33 -17.28 -27.12
CA ILE A 126 8.83 -15.91 -26.98
C ILE A 126 7.76 -15.00 -26.37
N THR A 127 6.51 -15.06 -26.81
CA THR A 127 5.43 -14.22 -26.23
C THR A 127 5.19 -14.57 -24.77
N ARG A 128 5.10 -15.85 -24.43
CA ARG A 128 4.95 -16.31 -23.03
C ARG A 128 6.11 -15.84 -22.14
N LEU A 129 7.35 -15.96 -22.60
CA LEU A 129 8.52 -15.52 -21.83
C LEU A 129 8.54 -14.00 -21.65
N LYS A 130 8.11 -13.23 -22.66
CA LYS A 130 7.95 -11.77 -22.54
C LYS A 130 6.90 -11.40 -21.50
N GLU A 131 5.76 -12.08 -21.48
CA GLU A 131 4.72 -11.84 -20.47
C GLU A 131 5.21 -12.15 -19.05
N GLN A 132 5.89 -13.28 -18.86
CA GLN A 132 6.50 -13.64 -17.57
C GLN A 132 7.55 -12.62 -17.13
N LEU A 133 8.38 -12.13 -18.05
CA LEU A 133 9.36 -11.08 -17.76
C LEU A 133 8.67 -9.78 -17.32
N GLU A 134 7.61 -9.37 -18.02
CA GLU A 134 6.86 -8.16 -17.65
C GLU A 134 6.12 -8.32 -16.32
N LEU A 135 5.59 -9.50 -16.01
CA LEU A 135 5.03 -9.80 -14.68
C LEU A 135 6.10 -9.69 -13.59
N SER A 136 7.24 -10.35 -13.76
CA SER A 136 8.35 -10.30 -12.81
C SER A 136 8.89 -8.88 -12.61
N LYS A 137 8.98 -8.07 -13.68
CA LYS A 137 9.35 -6.65 -13.58
C LYS A 137 8.34 -5.86 -12.72
N ARG A 138 7.03 -6.04 -12.94
CA ARG A 138 6.00 -5.37 -12.14
C ARG A 138 6.08 -5.77 -10.68
N GLU A 139 6.22 -7.06 -10.39
CA GLU A 139 6.40 -7.56 -9.02
C GLU A 139 7.64 -6.95 -8.35
N ASN A 140 8.77 -6.91 -9.07
CA ASN A 140 10.01 -6.32 -8.57
C ASN A 140 9.84 -4.83 -8.25
N THR A 141 9.17 -4.05 -9.11
CA THR A 141 8.86 -2.64 -8.80
C THR A 141 7.99 -2.49 -7.55
N GLY A 142 7.03 -3.39 -7.33
CA GLY A 142 6.22 -3.41 -6.11
C GLY A 142 7.03 -3.79 -4.86
N LEU A 143 8.01 -4.67 -4.98
CA LEU A 143 8.92 -5.02 -3.88
C LEU A 143 9.85 -3.84 -3.54
N LEU A 144 10.43 -3.17 -4.53
CA LEU A 144 11.29 -2.00 -4.32
C LEU A 144 10.54 -0.86 -3.60
N GLU A 145 9.28 -0.60 -3.95
CA GLU A 145 8.50 0.43 -3.25
C GLU A 145 8.17 0.04 -1.80
N ARG A 146 7.88 -1.24 -1.54
CA ARG A 146 7.71 -1.73 -0.15
C ARG A 146 9.00 -1.61 0.65
N GLU A 147 10.13 -1.96 0.05
CA GLU A 147 11.45 -1.80 0.67
C GLU A 147 11.70 -0.32 1.03
N ARG A 148 11.45 0.59 0.09
CA ARG A 148 11.57 2.04 0.32
C ARG A 148 10.71 2.50 1.51
N GLN A 149 9.46 2.04 1.59
CA GLN A 149 8.57 2.37 2.70
C GLN A 149 9.06 1.83 4.04
N LEU A 150 9.55 0.59 4.07
CA LEU A 150 10.14 0.00 5.27
C LEU A 150 11.41 0.73 5.71
N GLN A 151 12.27 1.12 4.76
CA GLN A 151 13.46 1.93 5.06
C GLN A 151 13.10 3.28 5.66
N LEU A 152 12.05 3.96 5.15
CA LEU A 152 11.57 5.22 5.72
C LEU A 152 11.02 5.03 7.15
N LYS A 153 10.24 3.97 7.39
CA LYS A 153 9.74 3.62 8.73
C LYS A 153 10.89 3.34 9.69
N ALA A 154 11.90 2.58 9.27
CA ALA A 154 13.08 2.29 10.07
C ALA A 154 13.84 3.56 10.45
N LYS A 155 14.05 4.49 9.51
CA LYS A 155 14.68 5.79 9.78
C LYS A 155 13.87 6.63 10.77
N SER A 156 12.54 6.65 10.63
CA SER A 156 11.65 7.35 11.56
C SER A 156 11.73 6.77 12.97
N LEU A 157 11.69 5.44 13.10
CA LEU A 157 11.81 4.77 14.39
C LEU A 157 13.19 4.99 15.03
N GLN A 158 14.25 4.99 14.21
CA GLN A 158 15.60 5.30 14.67
C GLN A 158 15.69 6.72 15.25
N SER A 159 15.05 7.71 14.59
CA SER A 159 14.98 9.08 15.12
C SER A 159 14.18 9.15 16.41
N CYS A 160 13.05 8.44 16.50
CA CYS A 160 12.24 8.39 17.71
C CYS A 160 13.05 7.79 18.89
N LEU A 161 13.69 6.65 18.67
CA LEU A 161 14.55 6.00 19.65
C LEU A 161 15.69 6.90 20.12
N LYS A 162 16.28 7.69 19.21
CA LYS A 162 17.32 8.65 19.58
C LYS A 162 16.77 9.73 20.51
N ASN A 163 15.61 10.30 20.18
CA ASN A 163 14.96 11.32 21.01
C ASN A 163 14.61 10.76 22.40
N GLU A 164 14.02 9.57 22.48
CA GLU A 164 13.70 8.92 23.76
C GLU A 164 14.96 8.67 24.60
N LYS A 165 16.07 8.26 23.99
CA LYS A 165 17.36 8.12 24.69
C LYS A 165 17.86 9.45 25.25
N GLU A 166 17.72 10.53 24.49
CA GLU A 166 18.10 11.88 24.95
C GLU A 166 17.21 12.34 26.12
N GLU A 167 15.90 12.09 26.07
CA GLU A 167 14.98 12.42 27.17
C GLU A 167 15.27 11.59 28.42
N VAL A 168 15.50 10.28 28.29
CA VAL A 168 15.92 9.43 29.42
C VAL A 168 17.21 9.97 30.04
N GLN A 169 18.20 10.35 29.22
CA GLN A 169 19.45 10.92 29.74
C GLN A 169 19.22 12.24 30.47
N LYS A 170 18.35 13.13 29.96
CA LYS A 170 17.98 14.38 30.65
C LYS A 170 17.32 14.10 32.00
N LEU A 171 16.35 13.18 32.04
CA LEU A 171 15.66 12.82 33.27
C LEU A 171 16.60 12.17 34.29
N GLN A 172 17.52 11.31 33.85
CA GLN A 172 18.56 10.75 34.73
C GLN A 172 19.43 11.84 35.34
N ASN A 173 19.84 12.84 34.55
CA ASN A 173 20.61 13.97 35.06
C ASN A 173 19.81 14.80 36.09
N ILE A 174 18.51 15.02 35.84
CA ILE A 174 17.63 15.71 36.79
C ILE A 174 17.51 14.91 38.10
N ILE A 175 17.28 13.60 38.03
CA ILE A 175 17.18 12.72 39.20
C ILE A 175 18.49 12.76 40.01
N ALA A 176 19.64 12.64 39.34
CA ALA A 176 20.95 12.72 39.99
C ALA A 176 21.18 14.08 40.68
N SER A 177 20.81 15.18 40.01
CA SER A 177 20.91 16.53 40.58
C SER A 177 20.01 16.71 41.81
N ARG A 178 18.76 16.21 41.76
CA ARG A 178 17.83 16.24 42.89
C ARG A 178 18.32 15.40 44.06
N ALA A 179 18.85 14.20 43.79
CA ALA A 179 19.44 13.34 44.82
C ALA A 179 20.63 14.02 45.53
N SER A 180 21.47 14.74 44.78
CA SER A 180 22.55 15.56 45.36
C SER A 180 21.98 16.70 46.22
N GLN A 181 20.98 17.43 45.73
CA GLN A 181 20.34 18.53 46.46
C GLN A 181 19.71 18.04 47.78
N TYR A 182 18.93 16.96 47.75
CA TYR A 182 18.34 16.37 48.95
C TYR A 182 19.40 15.91 49.95
N ASN A 183 20.49 15.30 49.49
CA ASN A 183 21.60 14.94 50.36
C ASN A 183 22.22 16.16 51.05
N HIS A 184 22.38 17.28 50.34
CA HIS A 184 22.89 18.52 50.92
C HIS A 184 21.93 19.13 51.94
N GLU A 185 20.63 19.13 51.65
CA GLU A 185 19.60 19.62 52.57
C GLU A 185 19.48 18.74 53.82
N MET A 186 19.48 17.41 53.65
CA MET A 186 19.44 16.46 54.75
C MET A 186 20.62 16.65 55.70
N LYS A 187 21.85 16.77 55.16
CA LYS A 187 23.04 17.07 55.96
C LYS A 187 22.97 18.43 56.66
N ARG A 188 22.28 19.43 56.07
CA ARG A 188 22.04 20.72 56.74
C ARG A 188 21.08 20.56 57.92
N LYS A 189 19.94 19.89 57.72
CA LYS A 189 18.95 19.65 58.78
C LYS A 189 19.53 18.79 59.90
N GLU A 190 20.32 17.78 59.58
CA GLU A 190 21.02 16.94 60.56
C GLU A 190 21.98 17.78 61.43
N ARG A 191 22.74 18.70 60.83
CA ARG A 191 23.59 19.65 61.58
C ARG A 191 22.79 20.59 62.48
N GLU A 192 21.64 21.07 62.03
CA GLU A 192 20.76 21.93 62.84
C GLU A 192 20.11 21.18 63.99
N PHE A 193 19.68 19.94 63.75
CA PHE A 193 19.15 19.05 64.77
C PHE A 193 20.19 18.74 65.83
N ASN A 194 21.43 18.42 65.44
CA ASN A 194 22.53 18.18 66.37
C ASN A 194 22.82 19.42 67.24
N LYS A 195 22.85 20.62 66.65
CA LYS A 195 22.98 21.88 67.42
C LYS A 195 21.84 22.08 68.42
N LEU A 196 20.61 21.79 68.03
CA LEU A 196 19.45 21.92 68.93
C LEU A 196 19.51 20.89 70.06
N LYS A 197 19.91 19.66 69.75
CA LYS A 197 20.12 18.58 70.72
C LYS A 197 21.22 18.95 71.72
N GLU A 198 22.34 19.51 71.28
CA GLU A 198 23.41 20.03 72.14
C GLU A 198 22.90 21.13 73.08
N ARG A 199 22.13 22.11 72.56
CA ARG A 199 21.52 23.17 73.38
C ARG A 199 20.55 22.61 74.42
N LEU A 200 19.72 21.64 74.03
CA LEU A 200 18.79 20.98 74.96
C LEU A 200 19.56 20.25 76.06
N ASN A 201 20.60 19.49 75.69
CA ASN A 201 21.45 18.80 76.65
C ASN A 201 22.14 19.78 77.61
N GLN A 202 22.65 20.90 77.10
CA GLN A 202 23.22 21.97 77.93
C GLN A 202 22.19 22.51 78.93
N LEU A 203 20.97 22.84 78.47
CA LEU A 203 19.89 23.30 79.36
C LEU A 203 19.49 22.26 80.41
N LEU A 204 19.51 20.97 80.07
CA LEU A 204 19.22 19.89 81.02
C LEU A 204 20.32 19.75 82.07
N VAL A 205 21.59 19.90 81.69
CA VAL A 205 22.73 19.92 82.63
C VAL A 205 22.66 21.14 83.55
N ASP A 206 22.47 22.34 82.98
CA ASP A 206 22.36 23.59 83.73
C ASP A 206 21.19 23.57 84.75
N LYS A 207 20.06 22.95 84.39
CA LYS A 207 18.92 22.75 85.31
C LYS A 207 19.21 21.76 86.44
N LYS A 208 20.10 20.79 86.21
CA LYS A 208 20.50 19.82 87.24
C LYS A 208 21.42 20.48 88.28
N GLU A 209 22.25 21.44 87.85
CA GLU A 209 23.12 22.23 88.72
C GLU A 209 22.37 23.35 89.48
N LYS A 210 21.26 23.86 88.92
CA LYS A 210 20.39 24.87 89.56
C LYS A 210 19.11 24.29 90.18
N LYS A 211 19.21 23.30 91.06
CA LYS A 211 18.10 22.93 91.97
C LYS A 211 17.88 24.03 93.02
N GLN A 212 17.32 25.16 92.59
CA GLN A 212 16.58 26.08 93.44
C GLN A 212 15.17 26.18 92.86
N ALA A 213 14.18 25.95 93.72
CA ALA A 213 12.77 25.99 93.37
C ALA A 213 12.43 27.32 92.67
N ILE A 214 11.78 27.25 91.50
CA ILE A 214 11.29 28.43 90.79
C ILE A 214 9.83 28.60 91.17
N ASP A 215 9.55 29.63 91.96
CA ASP A 215 8.23 30.24 92.05
C ASP A 215 7.93 30.99 90.73
N VAL A 216 6.79 30.70 90.12
CA VAL A 216 6.37 31.32 88.86
C VAL A 216 5.74 32.69 89.17
N LEU A 217 6.57 33.73 89.19
CA LEU A 217 6.16 35.13 89.34
C LEU A 217 6.39 35.93 88.05
N ASN A 218 5.83 35.46 86.92
CA ASN A 218 5.38 36.32 85.83
C ASN A 218 4.76 35.49 84.71
N ASN A 219 3.44 35.62 84.50
CA ASN A 219 2.83 35.21 83.24
C ASN A 219 3.17 36.28 82.20
N ILE A 220 3.96 35.92 81.19
CA ILE A 220 4.24 36.80 80.05
C ILE A 220 2.95 36.94 79.24
N GLY A 221 2.17 37.98 79.53
CA GLY A 221 1.14 38.48 78.61
C GLY A 221 1.81 39.14 77.41
N ARG A 222 1.36 38.84 76.19
CA ARG A 222 1.80 39.56 74.99
C ARG A 222 1.43 41.05 75.10
N ALA A 223 2.28 41.92 74.56
CA ALA A 223 2.10 43.38 74.59
C ALA A 223 0.84 43.91 73.87
N ASP A 224 0.09 43.07 73.15
CA ASP A 224 -1.16 43.43 72.44
C ASP A 224 -2.45 43.14 73.26
N GLY A 225 -2.34 42.69 74.52
CA GLY A 225 -3.51 42.51 75.41
C GLY A 225 -4.55 41.46 74.98
N LYS A 226 -4.38 40.81 73.83
CA LYS A 226 -5.28 39.76 73.34
C LYS A 226 -4.83 38.38 73.84
N ARG A 227 -5.77 37.69 74.48
CA ARG A 227 -5.64 36.28 74.88
C ARG A 227 -5.48 35.43 73.62
N SER A 228 -4.55 34.47 73.60
CA SER A 228 -4.55 33.43 72.58
C SER A 228 -5.94 32.79 72.55
N LEU A 229 -6.67 32.95 71.45
CA LEU A 229 -7.91 32.25 71.21
C LEU A 229 -7.55 30.78 71.06
N TRP A 230 -7.79 30.02 72.11
CA TRP A 230 -7.83 28.57 72.02
C TRP A 230 -8.87 28.21 70.95
N LYS A 231 -8.58 27.22 70.10
CA LYS A 231 -9.55 26.71 69.13
C LYS A 231 -10.85 26.42 69.86
N THR A 232 -11.88 27.20 69.56
CA THR A 232 -13.23 27.00 70.08
C THR A 232 -14.09 26.45 68.95
N GLU A 233 -15.06 25.61 69.27
CA GLU A 233 -16.00 24.99 68.31
C GLU A 233 -16.63 26.03 67.37
N LYS A 234 -16.87 27.26 67.85
CA LYS A 234 -17.37 28.38 67.05
C LYS A 234 -16.38 28.94 66.01
N THR A 235 -15.08 28.85 66.26
CA THR A 235 -14.03 29.23 65.30
C THR A 235 -13.79 28.13 64.28
N GLU A 236 -13.83 26.86 64.70
CA GLU A 236 -13.68 25.70 63.81
C GLU A 236 -14.87 25.58 62.85
N ALA A 237 -16.11 25.70 63.35
CA ALA A 237 -17.32 25.71 62.52
C ALA A 237 -17.36 26.87 61.50
N LYS A 238 -16.74 28.01 61.82
CA LYS A 238 -16.60 29.13 60.85
C LYS A 238 -15.57 28.81 59.76
N HIS A 239 -14.43 28.23 60.12
CA HIS A 239 -13.42 27.83 59.15
C HIS A 239 -13.89 26.67 58.26
N GLU A 240 -14.61 25.70 58.81
CA GLU A 240 -15.27 24.63 58.05
C GLU A 240 -16.32 25.20 57.09
N GLY A 241 -17.15 26.16 57.54
CA GLY A 241 -18.11 26.84 56.70
C GLY A 241 -17.48 27.61 55.54
N GLU A 242 -16.35 28.30 55.78
CA GLU A 242 -15.57 28.99 54.74
C GLU A 242 -14.91 28.00 53.76
N MET A 243 -14.43 26.87 54.27
CA MET A 243 -13.88 25.78 53.44
C MET A 243 -14.95 25.16 52.54
N TYR A 244 -16.12 24.78 53.08
CA TYR A 244 -17.23 24.26 52.29
C TYR A 244 -17.72 25.27 51.25
N LYS A 245 -17.77 26.55 51.60
CA LYS A 245 -18.13 27.63 50.67
C LYS A 245 -17.13 27.76 49.53
N THR A 246 -15.84 27.63 49.82
CA THR A 246 -14.77 27.68 48.80
C THR A 246 -14.86 26.48 47.87
N LEU A 247 -15.02 25.28 48.44
CA LEU A 247 -15.17 24.04 47.68
C LEU A 247 -16.39 24.09 46.74
N LEU A 248 -17.55 24.53 47.24
CA LEU A 248 -18.76 24.70 46.44
C LEU A 248 -18.57 25.72 45.31
N SER A 249 -17.92 26.85 45.60
CA SER A 249 -17.59 27.87 44.59
C SER A 249 -16.70 27.31 43.47
N ASP A 250 -15.74 26.45 43.81
CA ASP A 250 -14.85 25.81 42.84
C ASP A 250 -15.60 24.77 41.98
N TYR A 251 -16.50 24.00 42.58
CA TYR A 251 -17.39 23.11 41.82
C TYR A 251 -18.31 23.87 40.87
N ASP A 252 -18.92 24.96 41.33
CA ASP A 252 -19.75 25.83 40.48
C ASP A 252 -18.94 26.48 39.34
N ALA A 253 -17.68 26.84 39.60
CA ALA A 253 -16.78 27.36 38.57
C ALA A 253 -16.46 26.30 37.51
N ARG A 254 -16.07 25.09 37.94
CA ARG A 254 -15.80 23.96 37.03
C ARG A 254 -17.03 23.58 36.22
N GLN A 255 -18.21 23.56 36.83
CA GLN A 255 -19.46 23.27 36.13
C GLN A 255 -19.77 24.33 35.06
N ARG A 256 -19.53 25.61 35.35
CA ARG A 256 -19.66 26.69 34.35
C ARG A 256 -18.68 26.53 33.19
N GLU A 257 -17.42 26.19 33.48
CA GLU A 257 -16.40 25.95 32.45
C GLU A 257 -16.77 24.77 31.55
N LEU A 258 -17.22 23.65 32.12
CA LEU A 258 -17.68 22.48 31.37
C LEU A 258 -18.88 22.80 30.46
N VAL A 259 -19.80 23.65 30.91
CA VAL A 259 -20.95 24.09 30.10
C VAL A 259 -20.49 24.96 28.93
N LEU A 260 -19.54 25.87 29.15
CA LEU A 260 -18.95 26.70 28.09
C LEU A 260 -18.20 25.85 27.07
N GLU A 261 -17.39 24.89 27.52
CA GLU A 261 -16.68 23.97 26.64
C GLU A 261 -17.65 23.11 25.83
N ASN A 262 -18.72 22.58 26.44
CA ASN A 262 -19.77 21.87 25.72
C ASN A 262 -20.43 22.74 24.64
N ALA A 263 -20.66 24.03 24.92
CA ALA A 263 -21.21 24.96 23.95
C ALA A 263 -20.23 25.18 22.78
N GLU A 264 -18.93 25.34 23.06
CA GLU A 264 -17.87 25.46 22.05
C GLU A 264 -17.77 24.20 21.17
N LEU A 265 -17.76 23.01 21.79
CA LEU A 265 -17.73 21.73 21.09
C LEU A 265 -18.95 21.56 20.18
N ARG A 266 -20.15 21.96 20.65
CA ARG A 266 -21.36 21.97 19.81
C ARG A 266 -21.23 22.92 18.62
N LYS A 267 -20.65 24.11 18.79
CA LYS A 267 -20.39 25.02 17.66
C LYS A 267 -19.44 24.40 16.63
N VAL A 268 -18.34 23.79 17.08
CA VAL A 268 -17.36 23.13 16.19
C VAL A 268 -18.02 21.97 15.44
N LEU A 269 -18.82 21.15 16.13
CA LEU A 269 -19.55 20.04 15.51
C LEU A 269 -20.54 20.54 14.43
N GLN A 270 -21.28 21.62 14.71
CA GLN A 270 -22.19 22.22 13.72
C GLN A 270 -21.43 22.84 12.54
N GLN A 271 -20.27 23.44 12.78
CA GLN A 271 -19.42 23.98 11.71
C GLN A 271 -18.87 22.86 10.83
N MET A 272 -18.35 21.78 11.42
CA MET A 272 -17.90 20.60 10.67
C MET A 272 -19.04 19.98 9.84
N LYS A 273 -20.23 19.87 10.42
CA LYS A 273 -21.43 19.42 9.69
C LYS A 273 -21.72 20.32 8.50
N LYS A 274 -21.67 21.64 8.68
CA LYS A 274 -21.90 22.63 7.60
C LYS A 274 -20.85 22.49 6.49
N ASP A 275 -19.58 22.32 6.86
CA ASP A 275 -18.48 22.15 5.92
C ASP A 275 -18.61 20.84 5.14
N MET A 276 -18.94 19.74 5.82
CA MET A 276 -19.23 18.44 5.18
C MET A 276 -20.39 18.54 4.20
N VAL A 277 -21.50 19.17 4.59
CA VAL A 277 -22.65 19.39 3.69
C VAL A 277 -22.25 20.27 2.51
N SER A 278 -21.43 21.30 2.69
CA SER A 278 -20.94 22.16 1.61
C SER A 278 -20.08 21.38 0.60
N ILE A 279 -19.20 20.50 1.09
CA ILE A 279 -18.35 19.64 0.25
C ILE A 279 -19.18 18.60 -0.51
N LEU A 280 -20.21 18.04 0.12
CA LEU A 280 -21.09 17.06 -0.52
C LEU A 280 -22.09 17.71 -1.48
N SER A 281 -22.51 18.95 -1.22
CA SER A 281 -23.46 19.70 -2.06
C SER A 281 -22.81 20.32 -3.29
N SER A 282 -21.50 20.61 -3.27
CA SER A 282 -20.73 21.02 -4.46
C SER A 282 -20.52 19.88 -5.46
N ARG A 283 -20.88 18.64 -5.10
CA ARG A 283 -20.88 17.44 -5.94
C ARG A 283 -22.26 17.14 -6.55
N LYS A 284 -23.01 18.16 -6.95
CA LYS A 284 -24.17 18.00 -7.86
C LYS A 284 -23.80 18.56 -9.23
N PRO A 285 -23.76 17.75 -10.30
CA PRO A 285 -23.62 18.28 -11.65
C PRO A 285 -24.94 19.01 -11.99
N ALA A 286 -24.85 20.32 -12.21
CA ALA A 286 -25.91 21.07 -12.86
C ALA A 286 -25.98 20.61 -14.31
N VAL A 287 -26.84 19.62 -14.60
CA VAL A 287 -27.28 19.30 -15.96
C VAL A 287 -28.68 19.91 -16.13
N LYS A 288 -28.74 21.06 -16.81
CA LYS A 288 -29.86 21.55 -17.63
C LYS A 288 -29.23 22.38 -18.76
N SER A 289 -29.17 21.83 -19.97
CA SER A 289 -30.07 22.13 -21.11
C SER A 289 -29.87 23.53 -21.70
N ASP A 290 -29.22 23.63 -22.87
CA ASP A 290 -29.93 23.97 -24.12
C ASP A 290 -29.04 23.80 -25.37
N LYS A 291 -29.73 23.69 -26.51
CA LYS A 291 -29.36 23.11 -27.80
C LYS A 291 -28.75 24.14 -28.81
N PRO A 292 -28.37 23.73 -30.06
CA PRO A 292 -27.16 24.17 -30.79
C PRO A 292 -27.43 25.02 -32.06
N GLU A 293 -26.39 25.65 -32.62
CA GLU A 293 -26.15 25.99 -34.06
C GLU A 293 -24.66 26.45 -34.17
N HIS A 294 -23.86 26.41 -35.24
CA HIS A 294 -23.72 25.68 -36.51
C HIS A 294 -22.30 26.06 -37.05
N SER A 295 -21.72 25.22 -37.92
CA SER A 295 -20.62 25.50 -38.88
C SER A 295 -19.15 25.52 -38.44
N GLY A 296 -18.34 24.79 -39.22
CA GLY A 296 -16.99 25.24 -39.59
C GLY A 296 -15.88 24.20 -39.46
N VAL A 297 -15.51 23.59 -40.58
CA VAL A 297 -14.37 22.67 -40.77
C VAL A 297 -13.03 23.36 -40.48
N GLN A 298 -12.11 22.71 -39.75
CA GLN A 298 -10.68 22.49 -40.11
C GLN A 298 -9.86 21.83 -38.97
N VAL A 299 -9.20 20.72 -39.35
CA VAL A 299 -7.83 20.25 -39.06
C VAL A 299 -7.24 20.34 -37.63
N GLU A 300 -6.65 19.20 -37.26
CA GLU A 300 -5.76 18.81 -36.14
C GLU A 300 -5.02 19.89 -35.31
N GLU A 301 -4.72 19.49 -34.06
CA GLU A 301 -3.82 20.09 -33.04
C GLU A 301 -4.38 21.12 -32.04
N VAL A 302 -5.38 20.76 -31.20
CA VAL A 302 -5.67 21.50 -29.93
C VAL A 302 -6.18 20.58 -28.80
N PHE A 303 -5.60 19.39 -28.60
CA PHE A 303 -6.06 18.47 -27.52
C PHE A 303 -5.23 18.50 -26.23
N ASP A 304 -4.24 19.38 -26.09
CA ASP A 304 -3.33 19.37 -24.92
C ASP A 304 -3.68 20.40 -23.82
N SER A 305 -4.23 21.56 -24.19
CA SER A 305 -4.45 22.66 -23.22
C SER A 305 -5.61 22.41 -22.23
N SER A 306 -6.63 21.66 -22.64
CA SER A 306 -7.78 21.31 -21.78
C SER A 306 -7.40 20.36 -20.64
N LYS A 307 -6.52 19.38 -20.95
CA LYS A 307 -6.08 18.37 -19.99
C LYS A 307 -5.13 18.97 -18.96
N GLU A 308 -4.23 19.84 -19.40
CA GLU A 308 -3.31 20.58 -18.53
C GLU A 308 -4.06 21.53 -17.57
N SER A 309 -5.16 22.15 -18.01
CA SER A 309 -5.99 23.02 -17.17
C SER A 309 -6.73 22.28 -16.04
N VAL A 310 -7.27 21.08 -16.31
CA VAL A 310 -7.95 20.23 -15.32
C VAL A 310 -6.95 19.60 -14.37
N GLU A 311 -5.77 19.24 -14.88
CA GLU A 311 -4.67 18.69 -14.09
C GLU A 311 -4.07 19.76 -13.16
N LEU A 312 -3.90 21.01 -13.63
CA LEU A 312 -3.55 22.15 -12.78
C LEU A 312 -4.59 22.40 -11.68
N TYR A 313 -5.89 22.32 -12.02
CA TYR A 313 -6.97 22.53 -11.05
C TYR A 313 -7.00 21.43 -9.98
N CYS A 314 -6.78 20.17 -10.38
CA CYS A 314 -6.64 19.03 -9.47
C CYS A 314 -5.40 19.15 -8.58
N VAL A 315 -4.27 19.61 -9.12
CA VAL A 315 -3.04 19.87 -8.33
C VAL A 315 -3.29 20.98 -7.33
N HIS A 316 -3.93 22.08 -7.73
CA HIS A 316 -4.28 23.20 -6.84
C HIS A 316 -5.29 22.79 -5.75
N ALA A 317 -6.28 21.96 -6.08
CA ALA A 317 -7.24 21.44 -5.12
C ALA A 317 -6.57 20.50 -4.11
N ARG A 318 -5.66 19.63 -4.59
CA ARG A 318 -4.87 18.73 -3.73
C ARG A 318 -3.95 19.51 -2.81
N GLU A 319 -3.34 20.57 -3.30
CA GLU A 319 -2.46 21.44 -2.50
C GLU A 319 -3.24 22.22 -1.44
N LYS A 320 -4.40 22.79 -1.80
CA LYS A 320 -5.32 23.43 -0.83
C LYS A 320 -5.78 22.47 0.26
N LEU A 321 -6.15 21.24 -0.10
CA LEU A 321 -6.52 20.20 0.87
C LEU A 321 -5.35 19.85 1.79
N THR A 322 -4.15 19.66 1.23
CA THR A 322 -2.95 19.32 1.99
C THR A 322 -2.57 20.45 2.96
N ASN A 323 -2.69 21.71 2.52
CA ASN A 323 -2.42 22.87 3.37
C ASN A 323 -3.45 23.03 4.48
N SER A 324 -4.72 22.74 4.21
CA SER A 324 -5.78 22.71 5.23
C SER A 324 -5.51 21.65 6.30
N ILE A 325 -5.18 20.41 5.90
CA ILE A 325 -4.83 19.32 6.82
C ILE A 325 -3.60 19.70 7.67
N ARG A 326 -2.56 20.27 7.04
CA ARG A 326 -1.37 20.75 7.77
C ARG A 326 -1.67 21.86 8.77
N LEU A 327 -2.63 22.73 8.48
CA LEU A 327 -3.04 23.79 9.40
C LEU A 327 -3.82 23.22 10.58
N GLN A 328 -4.76 22.30 10.33
CA GLN A 328 -5.51 21.61 11.38
C GLN A 328 -4.59 20.78 12.27
N TRP A 329 -3.62 20.07 11.69
CA TRP A 329 -2.61 19.33 12.45
C TRP A 329 -1.78 20.24 13.36
N ARG A 330 -1.36 21.42 12.88
CA ARG A 330 -0.65 22.40 13.71
C ARG A 330 -1.50 22.92 14.87
N ARG A 331 -2.79 23.19 14.63
CA ARG A 331 -3.71 23.61 15.69
C ARG A 331 -3.90 22.52 16.74
N LEU A 332 -4.10 21.27 16.30
CA LEU A 332 -4.23 20.12 17.19
C LEU A 332 -2.95 19.90 18.00
N LYS A 333 -1.77 19.95 17.35
CA LYS A 333 -0.48 19.81 18.02
C LYS A 333 -0.29 20.86 19.11
N SER A 334 -0.55 22.13 18.80
CA SER A 334 -0.48 23.21 19.77
C SER A 334 -1.49 23.02 20.93
N HIS A 335 -2.67 22.49 20.66
CA HIS A 335 -3.65 22.18 21.68
C HIS A 335 -3.17 21.06 22.62
N VAL A 336 -2.58 20.00 22.07
CA VAL A 336 -2.01 18.88 22.84
C VAL A 336 -0.82 19.34 23.67
N GLU A 337 0.09 20.14 23.10
CA GLU A 337 1.23 20.72 23.84
C GLU A 337 0.76 21.61 25.01
N ARG A 338 -0.36 22.33 24.83
CA ARG A 338 -0.98 23.13 25.90
C ARG A 338 -1.62 22.25 26.98
N LEU A 339 -2.31 21.18 26.61
CA LEU A 339 -2.88 20.22 27.56
C LEU A 339 -1.79 19.52 28.37
N ASP A 340 -0.68 19.15 27.74
CA ASP A 340 0.47 18.54 28.40
C ASP A 340 1.14 19.51 29.39
N SER A 341 1.27 20.78 28.99
CA SER A 341 1.75 21.86 29.86
C SER A 341 0.81 22.10 31.06
N GLN A 342 -0.51 21.97 30.86
CA GLN A 342 -1.52 22.17 31.89
C GLN A 342 -1.60 20.97 32.85
N ALA A 343 -1.47 19.74 32.36
CA ALA A 343 -1.36 18.53 33.17
C ALA A 343 -0.09 18.56 34.04
N SER A 344 1.02 19.02 33.49
CA SER A 344 2.28 19.23 34.22
C SER A 344 2.14 20.29 35.33
N LEU A 345 1.30 21.31 35.14
CA LEU A 345 1.03 22.35 36.14
C LEU A 345 0.15 21.83 37.29
N VAL A 346 -0.83 20.97 37.00
CA VAL A 346 -1.67 20.31 38.02
C VAL A 346 -0.84 19.37 38.90
N GLN A 347 0.12 18.64 38.32
CA GLN A 347 1.06 17.78 39.06
C GLN A 347 2.02 18.56 39.98
N MET A 348 2.35 19.82 39.64
CA MET A 348 3.15 20.70 40.50
C MET A 348 2.35 21.38 41.63
N VAL A 349 1.01 21.45 41.51
CA VAL A 349 0.13 22.02 42.54
C VAL A 349 -0.27 20.94 43.56
N GLU A 350 -0.54 19.70 43.13
CA GLU A 350 -0.82 18.58 44.05
C GLU A 350 0.38 18.18 44.93
N SER A 351 1.61 18.46 44.50
CA SER A 351 2.83 18.14 45.25
C SER A 351 3.17 19.14 46.36
N LYS A 352 2.38 20.19 46.57
CA LYS A 352 2.55 21.15 47.67
C LYS A 352 1.57 21.00 48.83
N ASP A 353 0.44 20.32 48.64
CA ASP A 353 -0.64 20.28 49.64
C ASP A 353 -1.06 18.87 50.10
N THR A 354 -0.31 17.82 49.77
CA THR A 354 -0.59 16.45 50.23
C THR A 354 0.43 15.97 51.26
N ASP A 355 0.43 16.62 52.42
CA ASP A 355 0.89 15.99 53.66
C ASP A 355 -0.37 15.50 54.40
N ALA A 356 -0.47 14.19 54.63
CA ALA A 356 -1.58 13.42 55.22
C ALA A 356 -2.72 12.94 54.28
N VAL A 357 -2.42 11.97 53.40
CA VAL A 357 -3.36 10.89 53.07
C VAL A 357 -3.18 9.78 54.14
N PRO A 358 -4.25 9.16 54.68
CA PRO A 358 -4.11 8.15 55.73
C PRO A 358 -3.32 6.95 55.21
N GLN A 359 -2.18 6.70 55.83
CA GLN A 359 -1.22 5.64 55.47
C GLN A 359 -1.87 4.24 55.38
N GLU A 360 -2.97 4.00 56.12
CA GLU A 360 -3.79 2.77 56.05
C GLU A 360 -4.43 2.56 54.67
N THR A 361 -5.01 3.58 54.04
CA THR A 361 -5.65 3.43 52.72
C THR A 361 -4.64 3.14 51.59
N GLN A 362 -3.41 3.65 51.71
CA GLN A 362 -2.36 3.37 50.74
C GLN A 362 -1.80 1.95 50.92
N GLU A 363 -1.74 1.45 52.16
CA GLU A 363 -1.32 0.09 52.48
C GLU A 363 -2.35 -0.95 52.03
N GLU A 364 -3.65 -0.66 52.23
CA GLU A 364 -4.76 -1.47 51.74
C GLU A 364 -4.80 -1.55 50.21
N GLU A 365 -4.63 -0.43 49.50
CA GLU A 365 -4.57 -0.43 48.03
C GLU A 365 -3.29 -1.11 47.52
N MET A 366 -2.17 -0.99 48.22
CA MET A 366 -0.93 -1.71 47.91
C MET A 366 -1.12 -3.23 48.05
N ASP A 367 -1.80 -3.69 49.08
CA ASP A 367 -2.07 -5.11 49.29
C ASP A 367 -3.11 -5.64 48.30
N ARG A 368 -4.11 -4.84 47.96
CA ARG A 368 -5.06 -5.15 46.88
C ARG A 368 -4.37 -5.31 45.53
N LEU A 369 -3.48 -4.38 45.16
CA LEU A 369 -2.73 -4.45 43.90
C LEU A 369 -1.75 -5.64 43.89
N LYS A 370 -1.12 -5.98 45.03
CA LYS A 370 -0.31 -7.20 45.14
C LYS A 370 -1.14 -8.46 44.89
N LEU A 371 -2.37 -8.51 45.42
CA LEU A 371 -3.29 -9.61 45.21
C LEU A 371 -3.69 -9.74 43.72
N GLU A 372 -4.03 -8.61 43.08
CA GLU A 372 -4.37 -8.58 41.65
C GLU A 372 -3.18 -9.00 40.77
N ILE A 373 -1.97 -8.53 41.09
CA ILE A 373 -0.73 -8.94 40.39
C ILE A 373 -0.49 -10.44 40.58
N GLN A 374 -0.74 -10.98 41.77
CA GLN A 374 -0.59 -12.41 42.02
C GLN A 374 -1.60 -13.23 41.21
N GLN A 375 -2.87 -12.81 41.18
CA GLN A 375 -3.89 -13.43 40.34
C GLN A 375 -3.55 -13.39 38.85
N CYS A 376 -3.04 -12.26 38.35
CA CYS A 376 -2.56 -12.15 36.97
C CYS A 376 -1.39 -13.10 36.70
N LYS A 377 -0.44 -13.25 37.63
CA LYS A 377 0.68 -14.20 37.49
C LYS A 377 0.20 -15.64 37.45
N ASP A 378 -0.74 -16.01 38.32
CA ASP A 378 -1.30 -17.36 38.36
C ASP A 378 -2.05 -17.66 37.06
N PHE A 379 -2.81 -16.70 36.53
CA PHE A 379 -3.50 -16.81 35.25
C PHE A 379 -2.53 -16.96 34.08
N ILE A 380 -1.45 -16.17 34.04
CA ILE A 380 -0.40 -16.29 33.02
C ILE A 380 0.28 -17.66 33.11
N GLN A 381 0.55 -18.17 34.32
CA GLN A 381 1.08 -19.53 34.49
C GLN A 381 0.11 -20.60 34.00
N THR A 382 -1.19 -20.47 34.27
CA THR A 382 -2.18 -21.44 33.77
C THR A 382 -2.28 -21.39 32.25
N GLN A 383 -2.28 -20.19 31.66
CA GLN A 383 -2.25 -20.02 30.20
C GLN A 383 -0.98 -20.61 29.58
N GLN A 384 0.18 -20.41 30.20
CA GLN A 384 1.44 -21.02 29.74
C GLN A 384 1.40 -22.55 29.85
N GLN A 385 0.87 -23.10 30.93
CA GLN A 385 0.69 -24.55 31.08
C GLN A 385 -0.26 -25.12 30.02
N LEU A 386 -1.38 -24.45 29.76
CA LEU A 386 -2.33 -24.87 28.72
C LEU A 386 -1.69 -24.80 27.33
N LEU A 387 -0.95 -23.72 27.03
CA LEU A 387 -0.22 -23.58 25.77
C LEU A 387 0.85 -24.67 25.62
N GLN A 388 1.56 -24.97 26.69
CA GLN A 388 2.58 -26.02 26.70
C GLN A 388 1.96 -27.41 26.56
N GLN A 389 0.78 -27.63 27.14
CA GLN A 389 -0.01 -28.85 26.97
C GLN A 389 -0.52 -29.02 25.53
N GLN A 390 -0.95 -27.93 24.87
CA GLN A 390 -1.32 -27.91 23.45
C GLN A 390 -0.13 -28.20 22.53
N LEU A 391 1.08 -27.76 22.92
CA LEU A 391 2.31 -28.02 22.17
C LEU A 391 2.92 -29.40 22.45
N SER A 392 2.63 -30.01 23.61
CA SER A 392 3.14 -31.33 24.02
C SER A 392 2.19 -32.49 23.72
N SER A 393 0.92 -32.22 23.46
CA SER A 393 -0.04 -33.21 22.98
C SER A 393 0.22 -33.46 21.49
N PRO A 394 0.39 -34.71 21.02
CA PRO A 394 0.38 -34.99 19.60
C PRO A 394 -1.04 -34.68 19.12
N CYS A 395 -1.25 -33.46 18.63
CA CYS A 395 -2.51 -33.05 18.05
C CYS A 395 -2.67 -33.86 16.76
N ASP A 396 -3.57 -34.84 16.76
CA ASP A 396 -3.87 -35.64 15.59
C ASP A 396 -4.23 -34.70 14.43
N GLU A 397 -3.40 -34.75 13.38
CA GLU A 397 -3.50 -33.94 12.16
C GLU A 397 -4.92 -33.99 11.53
N GLU A 398 -5.65 -35.08 11.80
CA GLU A 398 -7.04 -35.29 11.40
C GLU A 398 -8.02 -34.32 12.05
N THR A 399 -7.86 -33.95 13.33
CA THR A 399 -8.81 -33.04 14.00
C THR A 399 -8.63 -31.60 13.52
N ALA A 400 -7.39 -31.18 13.27
CA ALA A 400 -7.09 -29.88 12.68
C ALA A 400 -7.56 -29.80 11.21
N SER A 401 -7.41 -30.88 10.45
CA SER A 401 -7.92 -31.02 9.08
C SER A 401 -9.45 -30.96 9.02
N LEU A 402 -10.15 -31.62 9.95
CA LEU A 402 -11.61 -31.59 10.03
C LEU A 402 -12.15 -30.20 10.35
N LEU A 403 -11.54 -29.47 11.30
CA LEU A 403 -11.96 -28.10 11.62
C LEU A 403 -11.75 -27.14 10.44
N SER A 404 -10.61 -27.25 9.75
CA SER A 404 -10.29 -26.48 8.55
C SER A 404 -11.28 -26.77 7.42
N ASN A 405 -11.60 -28.05 7.20
CA ASN A 405 -12.57 -28.47 6.20
C ASN A 405 -13.99 -27.95 6.49
N CYS A 406 -14.42 -27.95 7.76
CA CYS A 406 -15.73 -27.39 8.14
C CYS A 406 -15.81 -25.88 7.85
N TYR A 407 -14.75 -25.12 8.14
CA TYR A 407 -14.71 -23.68 7.86
C TYR A 407 -14.73 -23.40 6.34
N MET A 408 -13.94 -24.14 5.56
CA MET A 408 -13.91 -24.03 4.10
C MET A 408 -15.25 -24.40 3.45
N LEU A 409 -15.99 -25.34 4.03
CA LEU A 409 -17.30 -25.76 3.52
C LEU A 409 -18.37 -24.70 3.79
N GLN A 410 -18.37 -24.10 4.98
CA GLN A 410 -19.25 -22.98 5.32
C GLN A 410 -18.99 -21.76 4.42
N GLU A 411 -17.71 -21.45 4.18
CA GLU A 411 -17.31 -20.35 3.29
C GLU A 411 -17.77 -20.60 1.84
N LYS A 412 -17.64 -21.84 1.36
CA LYS A 412 -18.10 -22.25 0.03
C LYS A 412 -19.61 -22.13 -0.12
N GLU A 413 -20.38 -22.49 0.91
CA GLU A 413 -21.84 -22.37 0.90
C GLU A 413 -22.26 -20.88 0.86
N ARG A 414 -21.65 -20.03 1.69
CA ARG A 414 -21.91 -18.58 1.69
C ARG A 414 -21.62 -17.94 0.32
N LEU A 415 -20.47 -18.27 -0.28
CA LEU A 415 -20.13 -17.79 -1.63
C LEU A 415 -21.11 -18.30 -2.70
N GLY A 416 -21.64 -19.51 -2.53
CA GLY A 416 -22.67 -20.07 -3.40
C GLY A 416 -23.99 -19.30 -3.34
N GLU A 417 -24.40 -18.85 -2.16
CA GLU A 417 -25.57 -17.99 -1.97
C GLU A 417 -25.36 -16.60 -2.59
N GLU A 418 -24.21 -15.97 -2.31
CA GLU A 418 -23.83 -14.68 -2.91
C GLU A 418 -23.83 -14.77 -4.45
N TRP A 419 -23.27 -15.84 -5.01
CA TRP A 419 -23.26 -16.04 -6.46
C TRP A 419 -24.67 -16.17 -7.05
N LYS A 420 -25.60 -16.88 -6.38
CA LYS A 420 -27.01 -16.95 -6.81
C LYS A 420 -27.66 -15.57 -6.83
N THR A 421 -27.43 -14.74 -5.81
CA THR A 421 -28.00 -13.39 -5.77
C THR A 421 -27.45 -12.51 -6.91
N LEU A 422 -26.17 -12.60 -7.22
CA LEU A 422 -25.56 -11.87 -8.34
C LEU A 422 -26.09 -12.34 -9.70
N GLU A 423 -26.31 -13.65 -9.85
CA GLU A 423 -26.88 -14.25 -11.06
C GLU A 423 -28.34 -13.77 -11.28
N GLU A 424 -29.12 -13.67 -10.22
CA GLU A 424 -30.47 -13.09 -10.27
C GLU A 424 -30.46 -11.62 -10.65
N GLN A 425 -29.57 -10.83 -10.05
CA GLN A 425 -29.38 -9.41 -10.42
C GLN A 425 -28.98 -9.27 -11.90
N ARG A 426 -28.07 -10.11 -12.39
CA ARG A 426 -27.67 -10.12 -13.81
C ARG A 426 -28.87 -10.35 -14.73
N LYS A 427 -29.74 -11.31 -14.40
CA LYS A 427 -30.96 -11.60 -15.16
C LYS A 427 -31.95 -10.43 -15.14
N ILE A 428 -32.07 -9.72 -14.00
CA ILE A 428 -32.90 -8.53 -13.89
C ILE A 428 -32.37 -7.42 -14.80
N PHE A 429 -31.08 -7.10 -14.70
CA PHE A 429 -30.45 -6.09 -15.55
C PHE A 429 -30.56 -6.42 -17.04
N GLU A 430 -30.45 -7.68 -17.41
CA GLU A 430 -30.61 -8.08 -18.80
C GLU A 430 -32.04 -7.93 -19.31
N ARG A 431 -33.03 -8.19 -18.46
CA ARG A 431 -34.45 -7.94 -18.76
C ARG A 431 -34.73 -6.44 -18.89
N GLU A 432 -34.23 -5.63 -17.96
CA GLU A 432 -34.34 -4.18 -18.02
C GLU A 432 -33.70 -3.62 -19.30
N ARG A 433 -32.49 -4.09 -19.65
CA ARG A 433 -31.80 -3.70 -20.88
C ARG A 433 -32.65 -3.99 -22.12
N LYS A 434 -33.29 -5.16 -22.19
CA LYS A 434 -34.22 -5.51 -23.29
C LYS A 434 -35.43 -4.58 -23.31
N ASN A 435 -36.05 -4.32 -22.16
CA ASN A 435 -37.19 -3.42 -22.04
C ASN A 435 -36.85 -1.99 -22.47
N PHE A 436 -35.69 -1.46 -22.05
CA PHE A 436 -35.23 -0.13 -22.47
C PHE A 436 -34.98 -0.06 -23.98
N THR A 437 -34.37 -1.11 -24.55
CA THR A 437 -34.13 -1.19 -26.00
C THR A 437 -35.45 -1.20 -26.76
N GLU A 438 -36.42 -2.00 -26.31
CA GLU A 438 -37.74 -2.06 -26.94
C GLU A 438 -38.51 -0.74 -26.80
N ALA A 439 -38.47 -0.10 -25.63
CA ALA A 439 -39.09 1.21 -25.40
C ALA A 439 -38.47 2.29 -26.32
N ALA A 440 -37.15 2.28 -26.51
CA ALA A 440 -36.48 3.19 -27.44
C ALA A 440 -36.90 2.95 -28.89
N ILE A 441 -37.07 1.69 -29.30
CA ILE A 441 -37.59 1.34 -30.63
C ILE A 441 -39.04 1.83 -30.80
N ARG A 442 -39.92 1.60 -29.81
CA ARG A 442 -41.31 2.06 -29.84
C ARG A 442 -41.41 3.59 -29.93
N LEU A 443 -40.64 4.31 -29.12
CA LEU A 443 -40.54 5.77 -29.19
C LEU A 443 -40.07 6.25 -30.57
N SER A 444 -39.09 5.55 -31.17
CA SER A 444 -38.62 5.88 -32.52
C SER A 444 -39.72 5.73 -33.56
N HIS A 445 -40.53 4.66 -33.48
CA HIS A 445 -41.67 4.45 -34.37
C HIS A 445 -42.79 5.49 -34.18
N GLU A 446 -43.10 5.88 -32.94
CA GLU A 446 -44.10 6.92 -32.65
C GLU A 446 -43.68 8.31 -33.18
N VAL A 447 -42.40 8.67 -33.03
CA VAL A 447 -41.85 9.91 -33.58
C VAL A 447 -41.89 9.91 -35.11
N ILE A 448 -41.63 8.77 -35.75
CA ILE A 448 -41.77 8.64 -37.21
C ILE A 448 -43.23 8.77 -37.62
N LYS A 449 -44.15 8.10 -36.94
CA LYS A 449 -45.60 8.16 -37.23
C LYS A 449 -46.20 9.54 -37.03
N ASN A 450 -45.71 10.34 -36.08
CA ASN A 450 -46.17 11.72 -35.86
C ASN A 450 -45.53 12.75 -36.82
N LYS A 451 -44.55 12.35 -37.64
CA LYS A 451 -43.90 13.21 -38.63
C LYS A 451 -44.50 13.08 -40.05
N TYR A 452 -45.34 12.08 -40.28
CA TYR A 452 -46.10 11.87 -41.52
C TYR A 452 -47.60 11.93 -41.20
#